data_AF-M0ZPU9-F1
#
_entry.id   AF-M0ZPU9-F1
#
_cell.length_a   1.000
_cell.length_b   1.000
_cell.length_c   1.000
_cell.angle_alpha   90.00
_cell.angle_beta   90.00
_cell.angle_gamma   90.00
#
_symmetry.space_group_name_H-M   'P 1'
#
loop_
_entity.id
_entity.type
_entity.pdbx_description
1 polymer ?
#
loop_
_entity_poly.entity_id
_entity_poly.type
_entity_poly.pdbx_seq_one_letter_code
_entity_poly.pdbx_strand_id
1 'polypeptide(L)'
;MATLRVLMFPWLAYGHISPFLNIAKQLADRGFLIYLCSTLINLESIIKKIPEKYSESIRFVELHLPELPELPPHYHTTNGLPPHLNHTLHKALKMSKPNFSKILQNLKPDLVIYDILQPWAEHVVNEHNIPAVKILTSGAALFRIFQLSKESRG
;
A
#
# COMPACT_ATOMS: atom_id res chain seq x y z
N MET A 1 -13.90 -18.47 16.06
CA MET A 1 -14.24 -17.05 15.78
C MET A 1 -13.79 -16.75 14.37
N ALA A 2 -14.50 -15.92 13.61
CA ALA A 2 -14.08 -15.52 12.27
C ALA A 2 -12.83 -14.63 12.36
N THR A 3 -11.79 -14.97 11.60
CA THR A 3 -10.56 -14.17 11.50
C THR A 3 -10.81 -12.97 10.60
N LEU A 4 -10.64 -11.75 11.14
CA LEU A 4 -10.74 -10.52 10.36
C LEU A 4 -9.57 -10.40 9.38
N ARG A 5 -9.88 -10.01 8.14
CA ARG A 5 -8.94 -9.91 7.02
C ARG A 5 -8.67 -8.46 6.68
N VAL A 6 -7.40 -8.07 6.75
CA VAL A 6 -6.98 -6.68 6.52
C VAL A 6 -6.08 -6.64 5.30
N LEU A 7 -6.45 -5.85 4.29
CA LEU A 7 -5.54 -5.53 3.19
C LEU A 7 -4.77 -4.25 3.53
N MET A 8 -3.45 -4.32 3.46
CA MET A 8 -2.54 -3.21 3.67
C MET A 8 -1.96 -2.76 2.33
N PHE A 9 -2.05 -1.47 2.03
CA PHE A 9 -1.61 -0.91 0.77
C PHE A 9 -0.70 0.32 0.99
N PRO A 10 0.59 0.10 1.33
CA PRO A 10 1.56 1.17 1.49
C PRO A 10 1.99 1.79 0.15
N TRP A 11 2.54 3.00 0.21
CA TRP A 11 3.28 3.58 -0.91
C TRP A 11 4.51 2.71 -1.24
N LEU A 12 4.91 2.70 -2.52
CA LEU A 12 5.94 1.81 -3.08
C LEU A 12 7.39 2.16 -2.67
N ALA A 13 7.56 2.67 -1.47
CA ALA A 13 8.83 3.07 -0.86
C ALA A 13 9.06 2.32 0.46
N TYR A 14 10.30 1.90 0.72
CA TYR A 14 10.62 1.18 1.96
C TYR A 14 10.32 1.97 3.24
N GLY A 15 10.44 3.30 3.20
CA GLY A 15 10.07 4.18 4.31
C GLY A 15 8.58 4.11 4.69
N HIS A 16 7.71 3.68 3.77
CA HIS A 16 6.28 3.48 4.01
C HIS A 16 5.95 2.02 4.29
N ILE A 17 6.54 1.10 3.52
CA ILE A 17 6.35 -0.35 3.66
C ILE A 17 6.77 -0.85 5.06
N SER A 18 7.89 -0.36 5.61
CA SER A 18 8.41 -0.82 6.90
C SER A 18 7.44 -0.52 8.07
N PRO A 19 6.92 0.72 8.24
CA PRO A 19 5.84 1.00 9.19
C PRO A 19 4.62 0.11 9.02
N PHE A 20 4.15 -0.10 7.79
CA PHE A 20 3.03 -1.00 7.52
C PHE A 20 3.31 -2.43 7.95
N LEU A 21 4.53 -2.95 7.70
CA LEU A 21 4.92 -4.28 8.16
C LEU A 21 4.94 -4.39 9.69
N ASN A 22 5.31 -3.33 10.40
CA ASN A 22 5.25 -3.32 11.86
C ASN A 22 3.80 -3.37 12.37
N ILE A 23 2.88 -2.65 11.71
CA ILE A 23 1.44 -2.73 12.01
C ILE A 23 0.91 -4.13 11.69
N ALA A 24 1.31 -4.70 10.54
CA ALA A 24 0.92 -6.06 10.12
C ALA A 24 1.27 -7.09 11.18
N LYS A 25 2.50 -7.06 11.71
CA LYS A 25 2.97 -7.95 12.78
C LYS A 25 2.13 -7.80 14.05
N GLN A 26 1.86 -6.57 14.48
CA GLN A 26 1.04 -6.32 15.68
C GLN A 26 -0.41 -6.78 15.54
N LEU A 27 -1.00 -6.64 14.35
CA LEU A 27 -2.36 -7.13 14.09
C LEU A 27 -2.37 -8.66 13.96
N ALA A 28 -1.36 -9.25 13.32
CA ALA A 28 -1.20 -10.70 13.24
C ALA A 28 -1.08 -11.34 14.63
N ASP A 29 -0.32 -10.75 15.55
CA ASP A 29 -0.21 -11.20 16.95
C ASP A 29 -1.57 -11.10 17.70
N ARG A 30 -2.55 -10.35 17.16
CA ARG A 30 -3.93 -10.24 17.68
C ARG A 30 -4.93 -11.13 16.93
N GLY A 31 -4.45 -12.01 16.05
CA GLY A 31 -5.28 -12.98 15.33
C GLY A 31 -5.93 -12.47 14.04
N PHE A 32 -5.46 -11.35 13.48
CA PHE A 32 -5.89 -10.87 12.16
C PHE A 32 -5.11 -11.56 11.05
N LEU A 33 -5.76 -11.78 9.90
CA LEU A 33 -5.10 -12.20 8.68
C LEU A 33 -4.77 -10.97 7.83
N ILE A 34 -3.50 -10.75 7.59
CA ILE A 34 -3.00 -9.57 6.88
C ILE A 34 -2.63 -9.94 5.45
N TYR A 35 -3.04 -9.09 4.51
CA TYR A 35 -2.62 -9.13 3.12
C TYR A 35 -1.81 -7.87 2.83
N LEU A 36 -0.50 -7.98 2.62
CA LEU A 36 0.34 -6.85 2.26
C LEU A 36 0.40 -6.74 0.73
N CYS A 37 -0.22 -5.70 0.20
CA CYS A 37 -0.34 -5.43 -1.24
C CYS A 37 0.78 -4.51 -1.73
N SER A 38 1.60 -4.98 -2.68
CA SER A 38 2.65 -4.16 -3.30
C SER A 38 3.08 -4.73 -4.65
N THR A 39 4.01 -4.08 -5.32
CA THR A 39 4.62 -4.57 -6.58
C THR A 39 5.57 -5.72 -6.31
N LEU A 40 5.78 -6.60 -7.30
CA LEU A 40 6.62 -7.79 -7.16
C LEU A 40 8.02 -7.48 -6.61
N ILE A 41 8.70 -6.48 -7.18
CA ILE A 41 10.05 -6.08 -6.74
C ILE A 41 10.10 -5.65 -5.27
N ASN A 42 9.04 -5.01 -4.75
CA ASN A 42 8.97 -4.68 -3.33
C ASN A 42 8.70 -5.94 -2.49
N LEU A 43 7.79 -6.81 -2.92
CA LEU A 43 7.44 -8.05 -2.21
C LEU A 43 8.65 -8.99 -2.08
N GLU A 44 9.45 -9.16 -3.13
CA GLU A 44 10.68 -9.96 -3.12
C GLU A 44 11.73 -9.45 -2.12
N SER A 45 11.75 -8.14 -1.86
CA SER A 45 12.61 -7.52 -0.86
C SER A 45 12.08 -7.69 0.57
N ILE A 46 10.75 -7.75 0.74
CA ILE A 46 10.09 -7.82 2.05
C ILE A 46 9.96 -9.26 2.55
N ILE A 47 9.74 -10.24 1.66
CA ILE A 47 9.53 -11.66 2.03
C ILE A 47 10.67 -12.19 2.91
N LYS A 48 11.91 -11.77 2.62
CA LYS A 48 13.11 -12.16 3.38
C LYS A 48 13.16 -11.58 4.80
N LYS A 49 12.31 -10.60 5.11
CA LYS A 49 12.27 -9.86 6.39
C LYS A 49 11.14 -10.30 7.30
N ILE A 50 10.29 -11.24 6.86
CA ILE A 50 9.19 -11.75 7.68
C ILE A 50 9.65 -12.99 8.44
N PRO A 51 9.65 -12.96 9.79
CA PRO A 51 9.88 -14.16 10.60
C PRO A 51 8.86 -15.25 10.29
N GLU A 52 9.31 -16.51 10.31
CA GLU A 52 8.47 -17.69 10.02
C GLU A 52 7.18 -17.73 10.84
N LYS A 53 7.19 -17.24 12.10
CA LYS A 53 5.97 -17.16 12.93
C LYS A 53 4.81 -16.37 12.32
N TYR A 54 5.08 -15.52 11.33
CA TYR A 54 4.08 -14.71 10.64
C TYR A 54 3.74 -15.20 9.22
N SER A 55 4.33 -16.30 8.74
CA SER A 55 4.13 -16.78 7.36
C SER A 55 2.65 -17.07 7.04
N GLU A 56 1.91 -17.62 8.00
CA GLU A 56 0.50 -17.97 7.82
C GLU A 56 -0.45 -16.77 7.98
N SER A 57 -0.04 -15.76 8.75
CA SER A 57 -0.86 -14.61 9.13
C SER A 57 -0.55 -13.35 8.33
N ILE A 58 0.58 -13.26 7.64
CA ILE A 58 0.93 -12.17 6.73
C ILE A 58 1.19 -12.75 5.33
N ARG A 59 0.22 -12.53 4.44
CA ARG A 59 0.27 -12.98 3.04
C ARG A 59 0.59 -11.81 2.13
N PHE A 60 1.34 -12.06 1.07
CA PHE A 60 1.64 -11.03 0.08
C PHE A 60 0.64 -11.07 -1.07
N VAL A 61 0.27 -9.90 -1.57
CA VAL A 61 -0.59 -9.74 -2.74
C VAL A 61 0.12 -8.86 -3.74
N GLU A 62 0.40 -9.42 -4.91
CA GLU A 62 1.06 -8.68 -5.98
C GLU A 62 0.07 -7.74 -6.69
N LEU A 63 0.41 -6.46 -6.72
CA LEU A 63 -0.22 -5.46 -7.56
C LEU A 63 0.60 -5.27 -8.83
N HIS A 64 0.01 -5.66 -9.95
CA HIS A 64 0.58 -5.43 -11.27
C HIS A 64 0.36 -3.97 -11.68
N LEU A 65 1.46 -3.26 -11.94
CA LEU A 65 1.44 -1.96 -12.59
C LEU A 65 1.42 -2.14 -14.11
N PRO A 66 0.84 -1.20 -14.86
CA PRO A 66 0.98 -1.20 -16.32
C PRO A 66 2.45 -1.01 -16.69
N GLU A 67 2.89 -1.74 -17.72
CA GLU A 67 4.19 -1.50 -18.33
C GLU A 67 4.15 -0.19 -19.11
N LEU A 68 5.04 0.73 -18.76
CA LEU A 68 5.27 1.96 -19.51
C LEU A 68 6.70 1.89 -20.07
N PRO A 69 6.97 2.43 -21.27
CA PRO A 69 8.30 2.36 -21.89
C PRO A 69 9.43 2.89 -21.00
N GLU A 70 9.12 3.92 -20.22
CA GLU A 70 10.01 4.60 -19.27
C GLU A 70 9.96 4.00 -17.85
N LEU A 71 9.10 3.01 -17.59
CA LEU A 71 8.91 2.39 -16.27
C LEU A 71 8.86 0.86 -16.34
N PRO A 72 10.00 0.20 -16.63
CA PRO A 72 10.13 -1.26 -16.56
C PRO A 72 9.88 -1.81 -15.14
N PRO A 73 9.64 -3.13 -14.98
CA PRO A 73 9.30 -3.75 -13.70
C PRO A 73 10.27 -3.47 -12.55
N HIS A 74 11.57 -3.33 -12.81
CA HIS A 74 12.56 -3.02 -11.78
C HIS A 74 12.48 -1.58 -11.24
N TYR A 75 11.70 -0.71 -11.90
CA TYR A 75 11.38 0.65 -11.44
C TYR A 75 9.97 0.76 -10.87
N HIS A 76 9.30 -0.37 -10.60
CA HIS A 76 8.03 -0.43 -9.88
C HIS A 76 8.22 -0.25 -8.36
N THR A 77 9.19 0.55 -7.96
CA THR A 77 9.57 0.89 -6.58
C THR A 77 10.27 2.25 -6.61
N THR A 78 10.25 3.01 -5.51
CA THR A 78 11.05 4.24 -5.43
C THR A 78 12.54 3.94 -5.20
N ASN A 79 12.88 2.72 -4.81
CA ASN A 79 14.27 2.33 -4.55
C ASN A 79 15.06 2.26 -5.86
N GLY A 80 16.05 3.14 -6.03
CA GLY A 80 16.83 3.22 -7.27
C GLY A 80 16.08 3.85 -8.45
N LEU A 81 14.91 4.45 -8.21
CA LEU A 81 14.15 5.15 -9.24
C LEU A 81 14.81 6.50 -9.56
N PRO A 82 15.13 6.79 -10.84
CA PRO A 82 15.55 8.12 -11.26
C PRO A 82 14.52 9.20 -10.85
N PRO A 83 14.94 10.35 -10.28
CA PRO A 83 14.00 11.35 -9.73
C PRO A 83 12.94 11.86 -10.72
N HIS A 84 13.29 11.94 -12.01
CA HIS A 84 12.38 12.39 -13.06
C HIS A 84 11.24 11.41 -13.34
N LEU A 85 11.38 10.12 -12.98
CA LEU A 85 10.36 9.08 -13.16
C LEU A 85 9.38 8.98 -11.99
N ASN A 86 9.53 9.76 -10.92
CA ASN A 86 8.58 9.75 -9.79
C ASN A 86 7.14 10.00 -10.26
N HIS A 87 6.94 10.98 -11.15
CA HIS A 87 5.62 11.27 -11.68
C HIS A 87 5.05 10.09 -12.49
N THR A 88 5.91 9.44 -13.30
CA THR A 88 5.56 8.24 -14.07
C THR A 88 5.17 7.09 -13.16
N LEU A 89 5.87 6.86 -12.05
CA LEU A 89 5.50 5.84 -11.06
C LEU A 89 4.14 6.13 -10.41
N HIS A 90 3.89 7.39 -10.00
CA HIS A 90 2.58 7.79 -9.49
C HIS A 90 1.45 7.58 -10.52
N LYS A 91 1.72 7.89 -11.79
CA LYS A 91 0.79 7.68 -12.90
C LYS A 91 0.50 6.20 -13.11
N ALA A 92 1.53 5.37 -13.19
CA ALA A 92 1.38 3.92 -13.34
C ALA A 92 0.58 3.32 -12.19
N LEU A 93 0.85 3.75 -10.95
CA LEU A 93 0.13 3.29 -9.77
C LEU A 93 -1.34 3.74 -9.76
N LYS A 94 -1.64 4.94 -10.27
CA LYS A 94 -3.03 5.37 -10.46
C LYS A 94 -3.73 4.60 -11.59
N MET A 95 -3.00 4.19 -12.63
CA MET A 95 -3.53 3.39 -13.73
C MET A 95 -3.83 1.94 -13.31
N SER A 96 -3.20 1.42 -12.24
CA SER A 96 -3.46 0.07 -11.72
C SER A 96 -4.74 -0.04 -10.87
N LYS A 97 -5.57 1.02 -10.80
CA LYS A 97 -6.90 1.01 -10.20
C LYS A 97 -7.74 -0.23 -10.54
N PRO A 98 -7.86 -0.67 -11.81
CA PRO A 98 -8.65 -1.85 -12.15
C PRO A 98 -8.08 -3.14 -11.52
N ASN A 99 -6.75 -3.27 -11.50
CA ASN A 99 -6.07 -4.40 -10.86
C ASN A 99 -6.29 -4.40 -9.35
N PHE A 100 -6.19 -3.23 -8.71
CA PHE A 100 -6.49 -3.08 -7.29
C PHE A 100 -7.97 -3.39 -6.97
N SER A 101 -8.90 -2.92 -7.81
CA SER A 101 -10.33 -3.25 -7.70
C SER A 101 -10.57 -4.76 -7.80
N LYS A 102 -9.92 -5.44 -8.75
CA LYS A 102 -9.98 -6.90 -8.90
C LYS A 102 -9.42 -7.64 -7.67
N ILE A 103 -8.33 -7.14 -7.08
CA ILE A 103 -7.80 -7.66 -5.81
C ILE A 103 -8.87 -7.57 -4.73
N LEU A 104 -9.55 -6.43 -4.57
CA LEU A 104 -10.62 -6.26 -3.59
C LEU A 104 -11.82 -7.18 -3.83
N GLN A 105 -12.23 -7.39 -5.09
CA GLN A 105 -13.34 -8.29 -5.45
C GLN A 105 -13.04 -9.75 -5.11
N ASN A 106 -11.81 -10.19 -5.40
CA ASN A 106 -11.39 -11.57 -5.17
C ASN A 106 -11.12 -11.81 -3.69
N LEU A 107 -10.41 -10.87 -3.07
CA LEU A 107 -9.99 -11.00 -1.70
C LEU A 107 -11.16 -10.76 -0.75
N LYS A 108 -12.00 -9.74 -0.96
CA LYS A 108 -13.10 -9.28 -0.09
C LYS A 108 -12.68 -8.93 1.36
N PRO A 109 -11.58 -8.20 1.59
CA PRO A 109 -11.10 -7.93 2.95
C PRO A 109 -12.15 -7.19 3.78
N ASP A 110 -12.10 -7.37 5.11
CA ASP A 110 -13.00 -6.71 6.05
C ASP A 110 -12.59 -5.25 6.33
N LEU A 111 -11.33 -4.91 6.05
CA LEU A 111 -10.75 -3.59 6.23
C LEU A 111 -9.61 -3.37 5.23
N VAL A 112 -9.50 -2.15 4.68
CA VAL A 112 -8.31 -1.70 3.95
C VAL A 112 -7.60 -0.61 4.73
N ILE A 113 -6.30 -0.81 4.98
CA ILE A 113 -5.40 0.20 5.52
C ILE A 113 -4.51 0.67 4.37
N TYR A 114 -4.49 1.96 4.06
CA TYR A 114 -3.78 2.48 2.89
C TYR A 114 -2.99 3.75 3.19
N ASP A 115 -2.02 4.02 2.33
CA ASP A 115 -1.15 5.18 2.44
C ASP A 115 -1.83 6.47 1.98
N ILE A 116 -1.61 7.55 2.73
CA ILE A 116 -2.15 8.87 2.38
C ILE A 116 -1.66 9.41 1.04
N LEU A 117 -0.51 8.93 0.53
CA LEU A 117 0.02 9.32 -0.78
C LEU A 117 -0.83 8.78 -1.95
N GLN A 118 -1.82 7.94 -1.66
CA GLN A 118 -2.67 7.27 -2.65
C GLN A 118 -4.16 7.59 -2.42
N PRO A 119 -4.59 8.87 -2.49
CA PRO A 119 -5.98 9.25 -2.20
C PRO A 119 -6.99 8.57 -3.13
N TRP A 120 -6.54 8.14 -4.32
CA TRP A 120 -7.38 7.42 -5.27
C TRP A 120 -7.80 6.04 -4.76
N ALA A 121 -7.04 5.42 -3.85
CA ALA A 121 -7.33 4.10 -3.31
C ALA A 121 -8.64 4.11 -2.50
N GLU A 122 -8.87 5.17 -1.72
CA GLU A 122 -10.09 5.37 -0.94
C GLU A 122 -11.36 5.23 -1.79
N HIS A 123 -11.38 5.89 -2.94
CA HIS A 123 -12.51 5.83 -3.85
C HIS A 123 -12.78 4.39 -4.32
N VAL A 124 -11.74 3.67 -4.73
CA VAL A 124 -11.87 2.27 -5.17
C VAL A 124 -12.34 1.39 -4.01
N VAL A 125 -11.80 1.55 -2.81
CA VAL A 125 -12.21 0.78 -1.62
C VAL A 125 -13.69 1.00 -1.30
N ASN A 126 -14.14 2.25 -1.34
CA ASN A 126 -15.52 2.63 -1.07
C ASN A 126 -16.51 2.06 -2.11
N GLU A 127 -16.10 1.94 -3.38
CA GLU A 127 -16.91 1.27 -4.42
C GLU A 127 -17.21 -0.20 -4.09
N HIS A 128 -16.36 -0.85 -3.29
CA HIS A 128 -16.57 -2.22 -2.79
C HIS A 128 -17.31 -2.29 -1.45
N ASN A 129 -17.72 -1.15 -0.88
CA ASN A 129 -18.35 -1.04 0.44
C ASN A 129 -17.47 -1.60 1.58
N ILE A 130 -16.15 -1.46 1.46
CA ILE A 130 -15.18 -1.92 2.46
C ILE A 130 -14.74 -0.72 3.33
N PRO A 131 -14.67 -0.84 4.66
CA PRO A 131 -14.09 0.19 5.51
C PRO A 131 -12.64 0.51 5.13
N ALA A 132 -12.28 1.80 5.16
CA ALA A 132 -10.96 2.28 4.76
C ALA A 132 -10.30 3.12 5.87
N VAL A 133 -9.03 2.87 6.19
CA VAL A 133 -8.23 3.61 7.17
C VAL A 133 -6.96 4.15 6.52
N LYS A 134 -6.74 5.46 6.66
CA LYS A 134 -5.54 6.15 6.18
C LYS A 134 -4.43 6.05 7.20
N ILE A 135 -3.23 5.71 6.73
CA ILE A 135 -1.99 5.82 7.52
C ILE A 135 -1.13 6.92 6.94
N LEU A 136 -0.67 7.79 7.84
CA LEU A 136 0.41 8.72 7.61
C LEU A 136 1.65 8.18 8.31
N THR A 137 2.71 7.92 7.56
CA THR A 137 3.98 7.40 8.08
C THR A 137 4.93 8.49 8.60
N SER A 138 4.45 9.74 8.67
CA SER A 138 5.17 10.90 9.22
C SER A 138 4.52 11.44 10.50
N GLY A 139 5.26 12.25 11.26
CA GLY A 139 4.73 12.90 12.46
C GLY A 139 3.56 13.86 12.19
N ALA A 140 2.68 14.01 13.18
CA ALA A 140 1.48 14.86 13.09
C ALA A 140 1.80 16.35 12.80
N ALA A 141 2.95 16.85 13.26
CA ALA A 141 3.38 18.23 12.99
C ALA A 141 3.60 18.49 11.49
N LEU A 142 4.25 17.55 10.78
CA LEU A 142 4.44 17.65 9.33
C LEU A 142 3.10 17.63 8.60
N PHE A 143 2.17 16.77 9.04
CA PHE A 143 0.82 16.73 8.47
C PHE A 143 0.11 18.07 8.53
N ARG A 144 0.17 18.73 9.71
CA ARG A 144 -0.47 20.03 9.91
C ARG A 144 0.11 21.09 8.98
N ILE A 145 1.43 21.12 8.81
CA ILE A 145 2.10 22.03 7.86
C ILE A 145 1.63 21.77 6.43
N PHE A 146 1.56 20.50 6.01
CA PHE A 146 1.06 20.14 4.68
C PHE A 146 -0.40 20.58 4.47
N GLN A 147 -1.28 20.40 5.46
CA GLN A 147 -2.67 20.86 5.39
C GLN A 147 -2.77 22.38 5.24
N LEU A 148 -2.07 23.13 6.10
CA LEU A 148 -2.02 24.60 6.03
C LEU A 148 -1.54 25.07 4.65
N SER A 149 -0.57 24.39 4.05
CA SER A 149 -0.07 24.73 2.71
C SER A 149 -1.07 24.46 1.57
N LYS A 150 -2.06 23.59 1.79
CA LYS A 150 -3.14 23.34 0.83
C LYS A 150 -4.27 24.36 1.01
N GLU A 151 -4.59 24.68 2.25
CA GLU A 151 -5.60 25.70 2.59
C GLU A 151 -5.17 27.10 2.10
N SER A 152 -3.88 27.42 2.11
CA SER A 152 -3.37 28.71 1.60
C SER A 152 -3.28 28.81 0.06
N ARG A 153 -3.57 27.72 -0.66
CA ARG A 153 -3.53 27.64 -2.14
C ARG A 153 -4.93 27.53 -2.78
N GLY A 154 -5.99 27.57 -1.98
CA GLY A 154 -7.39 27.67 -2.43
C GLY A 154 -7.92 29.07 -2.21
#